data_AF-A0A6V6ZPI2-F1
#
_entry.id   AF-A0A6V6ZPI2-F1
#
_cell.length_a   1.000
_cell.length_b   1.000
_cell.length_c   1.000
_cell.angle_alpha   90.00
_cell.angle_beta   90.00
_cell.angle_gamma   90.00
#
_symmetry.space_group_name_H-M   'P 1'
#
loop_
_entity.id
_entity.type
_entity.pdbx_description
1 polymer ?
#
loop_
_entity_poly.entity_id
_entity_poly.type
_entity_poly.pdbx_seq_one_letter_code
_entity_poly.pdbx_strand_id
1 'polypeptide(L)'
;MNFTSPEHENLFHERGACYRLGGPNVLTCGARLRAGEACPNPPVKESKQGRCLSHCGPHAARAYRERQKRRFEAGSVSAEEWNRAEARRAANRLGDQWKKNPWLPGSTIDLGMHESAFRDALGAVDVDTLPPAVADWLRWRYRRMQIDRQNGAAWHKALTQDLSRRVADAGPRPTDVSGRASKPDVAPRTWAVGAGQEAGASRRVLPDRPKAPKVQRGKGYGRPGRPRMQPAGEDEFADLSRVYRENAAVLEPIMAATEGEARQLAVLRTLRDYLTRPADAEACKRWLALVAGVRT
;
A
#
# COMPACT_ATOMS: atom_id res chain seq x y z
N MET A 1 -14.97 -34.87 -5.30
CA MET A 1 -16.14 -35.01 -4.40
C MET A 1 -17.14 -35.82 -5.19
N ASN A 2 -17.64 -36.92 -4.63
CA ASN A 2 -18.63 -37.75 -5.31
C ASN A 2 -19.97 -37.52 -4.63
N PHE A 3 -20.97 -37.06 -5.39
CA PHE A 3 -22.35 -36.94 -4.91
C PHE A 3 -23.05 -38.28 -5.07
N THR A 4 -23.88 -38.63 -4.08
CA THR A 4 -24.58 -39.93 -4.04
C THR A 4 -25.90 -39.93 -4.81
N SER A 5 -26.47 -38.75 -5.08
CA SER A 5 -27.64 -38.57 -5.96
C SER A 5 -27.71 -37.11 -6.46
N PRO A 6 -28.49 -36.84 -7.53
CA PRO A 6 -28.78 -35.47 -7.97
C PRO A 6 -29.49 -34.64 -6.90
N GLU A 7 -30.36 -35.22 -6.06
CA GLU A 7 -30.95 -34.46 -4.95
C GLU A 7 -29.90 -34.06 -3.90
N HIS A 8 -28.92 -34.94 -3.62
CA HIS A 8 -27.82 -34.62 -2.71
C HIS A 8 -26.94 -33.49 -3.28
N GLU A 9 -26.66 -33.50 -4.58
CA GLU A 9 -25.93 -32.41 -5.25
C GLU A 9 -26.71 -31.08 -5.18
N ASN A 10 -28.02 -31.10 -5.45
CA ASN A 10 -28.88 -29.91 -5.36
C ASN A 10 -28.94 -29.37 -3.93
N LEU A 11 -29.16 -30.21 -2.93
CA LEU A 11 -29.15 -29.84 -1.52
C LEU A 11 -27.80 -29.27 -1.08
N PHE A 12 -26.69 -29.83 -1.57
CA PHE A 12 -25.35 -29.31 -1.31
C PHE A 12 -25.17 -27.91 -1.90
N HIS A 13 -25.62 -27.68 -3.14
CA HIS A 13 -25.53 -26.37 -3.79
C HIS A 13 -26.45 -25.32 -3.16
N GLU A 14 -27.68 -25.69 -2.80
CA GLU A 14 -28.65 -24.84 -2.11
C GLU A 14 -28.14 -24.43 -0.73
N ARG A 15 -27.74 -25.38 0.11
CA ARG A 15 -27.18 -25.08 1.44
C ARG A 15 -25.85 -24.33 1.33
N GLY A 16 -25.05 -24.65 0.32
CA GLY A 16 -23.79 -23.97 0.03
C GLY A 16 -23.96 -22.50 -0.34
N ALA A 17 -25.12 -22.10 -0.89
CA ALA A 17 -25.40 -20.71 -1.28
C ALA A 17 -25.28 -19.74 -0.10
N CYS A 18 -25.71 -20.13 1.11
CA CYS A 18 -25.61 -19.31 2.31
C CYS A 18 -24.16 -19.04 2.76
N TYR A 19 -23.21 -19.86 2.31
CA TYR A 19 -21.78 -19.77 2.60
C TYR A 19 -20.95 -19.24 1.42
N ARG A 20 -21.59 -18.82 0.32
CA ARG A 20 -20.90 -18.11 -0.77
C ARG A 20 -20.68 -16.64 -0.40
N LEU A 21 -19.70 -16.00 -1.04
CA LEU A 21 -19.39 -14.59 -0.82
C LEU A 21 -20.66 -13.73 -0.97
N GLY A 22 -21.02 -12.98 0.07
CA GLY A 22 -22.27 -12.20 0.13
C GLY A 22 -23.48 -12.93 0.73
N GLY A 23 -23.36 -14.23 1.02
CA GLY A 23 -24.35 -15.00 1.74
C GLY A 23 -24.38 -14.67 3.24
N PRO A 24 -25.52 -14.90 3.93
CA PRO A 24 -25.73 -14.48 5.31
C PRO A 24 -24.79 -15.13 6.32
N ASN A 25 -24.24 -16.32 6.01
CA ASN A 25 -23.41 -17.08 6.95
C ASN A 25 -21.90 -16.94 6.67
N VAL A 26 -21.50 -16.09 5.71
CA VAL A 26 -20.08 -15.85 5.45
C VAL A 26 -19.53 -14.83 6.41
N LEU A 27 -18.54 -15.26 7.20
CA LEU A 27 -17.72 -14.34 7.97
C LEU A 27 -17.04 -13.37 7.02
N THR A 28 -17.17 -12.07 7.31
CA THR A 28 -16.51 -11.01 6.56
C THR A 28 -15.39 -10.39 7.39
N CYS A 29 -14.44 -9.78 6.70
CA CYS A 29 -13.30 -9.13 7.34
C CYS A 29 -13.72 -8.00 8.29
N GLY A 30 -14.78 -7.26 7.96
CA GLY A 30 -15.33 -6.19 8.80
C GLY A 30 -14.37 -5.01 9.05
N ALA A 31 -13.25 -4.90 8.32
CA ALA A 31 -12.33 -3.76 8.46
C ALA A 31 -12.93 -2.54 7.77
N ARG A 32 -12.85 -1.35 8.37
CA ARG A 32 -13.40 -0.13 7.74
C ARG A 32 -12.55 0.29 6.54
N LEU A 33 -13.20 0.41 5.39
CA LEU A 33 -12.63 0.94 4.16
C LEU A 33 -12.53 2.47 4.25
N ARG A 34 -11.82 3.10 3.30
CA ARG A 34 -11.69 4.57 3.25
C ARG A 34 -13.04 5.29 3.10
N ALA A 35 -14.00 4.65 2.44
CA ALA A 35 -15.37 5.13 2.30
C ALA A 35 -16.24 4.92 3.55
N GLY A 36 -15.70 4.34 4.63
CA GLY A 36 -16.42 4.06 5.88
C GLY A 36 -17.11 2.69 5.93
N GLU A 37 -17.36 2.08 4.79
CA GLU A 37 -17.99 0.75 4.67
C GLU A 37 -17.12 -0.39 5.25
N ALA A 38 -17.76 -1.49 5.64
CA ALA A 38 -17.09 -2.68 6.12
C ALA A 38 -16.53 -3.51 4.94
N CYS A 39 -15.30 -4.01 5.07
CA CYS A 39 -14.69 -4.85 4.06
C CYS A 39 -15.43 -6.19 3.93
N PRO A 40 -15.99 -6.51 2.74
CA PRO A 40 -16.78 -7.73 2.53
C PRO A 40 -15.92 -8.98 2.32
N ASN A 41 -14.59 -8.82 2.20
CA ASN A 41 -13.70 -9.93 1.86
C ASN A 41 -13.67 -10.99 2.97
N PRO A 42 -13.57 -12.27 2.62
CA PRO A 42 -13.52 -13.34 3.61
C PRO A 42 -12.23 -13.26 4.43
N PRO A 43 -12.30 -13.53 5.73
CA PRO A 43 -11.13 -13.54 6.59
C PRO A 43 -10.25 -14.75 6.31
N VAL A 44 -8.96 -14.62 6.64
CA VAL A 44 -8.04 -15.77 6.64
C VAL A 44 -7.93 -16.38 8.03
N LYS A 45 -7.84 -17.71 8.10
CA LYS A 45 -7.67 -18.45 9.36
C LYS A 45 -6.47 -17.99 10.19
N GLU A 46 -5.41 -17.51 9.53
CA GLU A 46 -4.20 -16.98 10.18
C GLU A 46 -4.40 -15.63 10.88
N SER A 47 -5.50 -14.92 10.58
CA SER A 47 -5.78 -13.65 11.22
C SER A 47 -6.48 -13.88 12.55
N LYS A 48 -5.79 -13.58 13.65
CA LYS A 48 -6.38 -13.62 15.00
C LYS A 48 -7.62 -12.72 15.13
N GLN A 49 -7.65 -11.61 14.39
CA GLN A 49 -8.72 -10.63 14.41
C GLN A 49 -9.80 -10.90 13.34
N GLY A 50 -9.78 -12.07 12.69
CA GLY A 50 -10.75 -12.40 11.64
C GLY A 50 -10.72 -11.41 10.47
N ARG A 51 -9.52 -11.03 10.00
CA ARG A 51 -9.35 -10.10 8.87
C ARG A 51 -8.92 -10.82 7.60
N CYS A 52 -9.25 -10.23 6.45
CA CYS A 52 -8.82 -10.74 5.15
C CYS A 52 -7.33 -10.47 4.89
N LEU A 53 -6.78 -11.02 3.80
CA LEU A 53 -5.36 -10.86 3.43
C LEU A 53 -4.91 -9.39 3.37
N SER A 54 -5.76 -8.49 2.91
CA SER A 54 -5.45 -7.06 2.81
C SER A 54 -5.38 -6.36 4.18
N HIS A 55 -6.01 -6.91 5.22
CA HIS A 55 -6.17 -6.26 6.53
C HIS A 55 -5.57 -7.06 7.70
N CYS A 56 -5.13 -8.31 7.48
CA CYS A 56 -4.61 -9.19 8.53
C CYS A 56 -3.19 -8.85 9.03
N GLY A 57 -2.52 -7.89 8.39
CA GLY A 57 -1.16 -7.49 8.71
C GLY A 57 -0.10 -8.49 8.23
N PRO A 58 1.19 -8.12 8.36
CA PRO A 58 2.29 -8.85 7.73
C PRO A 58 2.52 -10.24 8.33
N HIS A 59 2.28 -10.43 9.63
CA HIS A 59 2.49 -11.73 10.29
C HIS A 59 1.50 -12.78 9.78
N ALA A 60 0.20 -12.47 9.79
CA ALA A 60 -0.83 -13.38 9.30
C ALA A 60 -0.69 -13.62 7.79
N ALA A 61 -0.33 -12.60 7.00
CA ALA A 61 -0.07 -12.76 5.57
C ALA A 61 1.13 -13.70 5.27
N ARG A 62 2.20 -13.63 6.08
CA ARG A 62 3.34 -14.57 5.98
C ARG A 62 2.93 -16.00 6.35
N ALA A 63 2.22 -16.17 7.45
CA ALA A 63 1.72 -17.49 7.86
C ALA A 63 0.79 -18.10 6.82
N TYR A 64 -0.07 -17.28 6.19
CA TYR A 64 -0.94 -17.71 5.09
C TYR A 64 -0.15 -18.22 3.88
N ARG A 65 0.90 -17.49 3.48
CA ARG A 65 1.79 -17.91 2.39
C ARG A 65 2.49 -19.21 2.74
N GLU A 66 2.98 -19.37 3.96
CA GLU A 66 3.67 -20.57 4.41
C GLU A 66 2.72 -21.79 4.38
N ARG A 67 1.47 -21.64 4.82
CA ARG A 67 0.47 -22.70 4.69
C ARG A 67 0.20 -23.04 3.24
N GLN A 68 0.06 -22.04 2.36
CA GLN A 68 -0.10 -22.31 0.93
C GLN A 68 1.11 -23.05 0.33
N LYS A 69 2.32 -22.70 0.75
CA LYS A 69 3.55 -23.40 0.32
C LYS A 69 3.52 -24.86 0.73
N ARG A 70 3.19 -25.15 2.00
CA ARG A 70 3.05 -26.54 2.49
C ARG A 70 1.99 -27.32 1.73
N ARG A 71 0.85 -26.68 1.40
CA ARG A 71 -0.20 -27.33 0.58
C ARG A 71 0.26 -27.62 -0.84
N PHE A 72 1.07 -26.73 -1.42
CA PHE A 72 1.70 -26.96 -2.72
C PHE A 72 2.72 -28.11 -2.65
N GLU A 73 3.60 -28.11 -1.66
CA GLU A 73 4.58 -29.19 -1.42
C GLU A 73 3.89 -30.55 -1.16
N ALA A 74 2.72 -30.55 -0.53
CA ALA A 74 1.88 -31.73 -0.32
C ALA A 74 1.03 -32.12 -1.55
N GLY A 75 1.16 -31.44 -2.69
CA GLY A 75 0.39 -31.73 -3.91
C GLY A 75 -1.09 -31.34 -3.86
N SER A 76 -1.55 -30.67 -2.79
CA SER A 76 -2.95 -30.24 -2.61
C SER A 76 -3.30 -28.94 -3.31
N VAL A 77 -2.33 -28.27 -3.93
CA VAL A 77 -2.47 -27.04 -4.73
C VAL A 77 -1.66 -27.26 -5.99
N SER A 78 -2.23 -26.94 -7.16
CA SER A 78 -1.50 -27.10 -8.42
C SER A 78 -0.35 -26.11 -8.53
N ALA A 79 0.68 -26.46 -9.31
CA ALA A 79 1.78 -25.55 -9.61
C ALA A 79 1.27 -24.25 -10.24
N GLU A 80 0.26 -24.32 -11.10
CA GLU A 80 -0.36 -23.15 -11.71
C GLU A 80 -0.99 -22.21 -10.67
N GLU A 81 -1.78 -22.74 -9.73
CA GLU A 81 -2.40 -21.92 -8.68
C GLU A 81 -1.35 -21.27 -7.77
N TRP A 82 -0.34 -22.04 -7.37
CA TRP A 82 0.79 -21.54 -6.58
C TRP A 82 1.54 -20.43 -7.31
N ASN A 83 1.91 -20.66 -8.58
CA ASN A 83 2.62 -19.70 -9.40
C ASN A 83 1.81 -18.43 -9.62
N ARG A 84 0.49 -18.53 -9.86
CA ARG A 84 -0.41 -17.37 -9.93
C ARG A 84 -0.45 -16.58 -8.63
N ALA A 85 -0.43 -17.25 -7.48
CA ALA A 85 -0.38 -16.59 -6.18
C ALA A 85 0.96 -15.88 -5.94
N GLU A 86 2.09 -16.53 -6.26
CA GLU A 86 3.42 -15.92 -6.14
C GLU A 86 3.63 -14.78 -7.15
N ALA A 87 3.15 -14.89 -8.39
CA ALA A 87 3.18 -13.82 -9.39
C ALA A 87 2.44 -12.58 -8.88
N ARG A 88 1.23 -12.75 -8.33
CA ARG A 88 0.49 -11.64 -7.70
C ARG A 88 1.27 -10.99 -6.55
N ARG A 89 1.92 -11.79 -5.70
CA ARG A 89 2.75 -11.26 -4.61
C ARG A 89 3.97 -10.51 -5.13
N ALA A 90 4.63 -11.01 -6.17
CA ALA A 90 5.76 -10.36 -6.81
C ALA A 90 5.36 -9.02 -7.42
N ALA A 91 4.25 -8.98 -8.16
CA ALA A 91 3.68 -7.77 -8.72
C ALA A 91 3.34 -6.74 -7.64
N ASN A 92 2.71 -7.16 -6.53
CA ASN A 92 2.40 -6.25 -5.41
C ASN A 92 3.67 -5.68 -4.77
N ARG A 93 4.70 -6.51 -4.54
CA ARG A 93 5.98 -6.03 -4.01
C ARG A 93 6.65 -5.02 -4.94
N LEU A 94 6.64 -5.30 -6.24
CA LEU A 94 7.20 -4.41 -7.25
C LEU A 94 6.43 -3.08 -7.30
N GLY A 95 5.10 -3.13 -7.30
CA GLY A 95 4.26 -1.93 -7.24
C GLY A 95 4.51 -1.10 -5.99
N ASP A 96 4.69 -1.72 -4.82
CA ASP A 96 5.06 -1.02 -3.59
C ASP A 96 6.45 -0.39 -3.62
N GLN A 97 7.40 -1.02 -4.34
CA GLN A 97 8.72 -0.46 -4.57
C GLN A 97 8.67 0.72 -5.56
N TRP A 98 7.87 0.61 -6.63
CA TRP A 98 7.67 1.69 -7.60
C TRP A 98 7.02 2.94 -7.02
N LYS A 99 6.16 2.81 -6.00
CA LYS A 99 5.66 3.98 -5.25
C LYS A 99 6.78 4.83 -4.63
N LYS A 100 7.95 4.25 -4.39
CA LYS A 100 9.12 4.92 -3.81
C LYS A 100 10.19 5.23 -4.85
N ASN A 101 10.40 4.32 -5.80
CA ASN A 101 11.36 4.45 -6.88
C ASN A 101 10.76 3.92 -8.19
N PRO A 102 10.12 4.77 -9.00
CA PRO A 102 9.54 4.40 -10.30
C PRO A 102 10.56 3.89 -11.32
N TRP A 103 11.84 4.21 -11.11
CA TRP A 103 12.98 3.80 -11.96
C TRP A 103 13.51 2.42 -11.64
N LEU A 104 12.98 1.74 -10.63
CA LEU A 104 13.39 0.38 -10.29
C LEU A 104 13.05 -0.58 -11.45
N PRO A 105 14.02 -1.37 -11.96
CA PRO A 105 13.77 -2.32 -13.02
C PRO A 105 12.73 -3.38 -12.63
N GLY A 106 11.84 -3.71 -13.56
CA GLY A 106 10.87 -4.80 -13.41
C GLY A 106 9.70 -4.68 -14.38
N SER A 107 8.89 -5.73 -14.43
CA SER A 107 7.60 -5.77 -15.12
C SER A 107 6.64 -6.64 -14.34
N THR A 108 5.36 -6.28 -14.33
CA THR A 108 4.27 -7.08 -13.73
C THR A 108 3.43 -7.80 -14.78
N ILE A 109 3.64 -7.48 -16.05
CA ILE A 109 2.99 -8.12 -17.19
C ILE A 109 4.00 -8.44 -18.28
N ASP A 110 3.80 -9.58 -18.92
CA ASP A 110 4.41 -9.94 -20.20
C ASP A 110 3.30 -9.97 -21.25
N LEU A 111 3.47 -9.21 -22.34
CA LEU A 111 2.54 -9.20 -23.46
C LEU A 111 2.79 -10.35 -24.44
N GLY A 112 3.90 -11.09 -24.29
CA GLY A 112 4.28 -12.21 -25.14
C GLY A 112 4.35 -11.80 -26.61
N MET A 113 3.57 -12.48 -27.45
CA MET A 113 3.51 -12.20 -28.90
C MET A 113 3.04 -10.79 -29.25
N HIS A 114 2.40 -10.07 -28.32
CA HIS A 114 1.90 -8.71 -28.56
C HIS A 114 2.91 -7.60 -28.20
N GLU A 115 4.12 -7.94 -27.71
CA GLU A 115 5.11 -6.91 -27.33
C GLU A 115 5.61 -6.11 -28.54
N SER A 116 5.72 -6.72 -29.73
CA SER A 116 6.06 -6.02 -30.97
C SER A 116 4.97 -5.02 -31.37
N ALA A 117 3.73 -5.50 -31.48
CA ALA A 117 2.57 -4.65 -31.81
C ALA A 117 2.36 -3.52 -30.79
N PHE A 118 2.70 -3.76 -29.52
CA PHE A 118 2.71 -2.72 -28.49
C PHE A 118 3.75 -1.63 -28.78
N ARG A 119 4.98 -2.01 -29.13
CA ARG A 119 6.05 -1.05 -29.49
C ARG A 119 5.67 -0.25 -30.73
N ASP A 120 5.13 -0.91 -31.76
CA ASP A 120 4.66 -0.23 -32.97
C ASP A 120 3.56 0.79 -32.65
N ALA A 121 2.62 0.42 -31.78
CA ALA A 121 1.52 1.28 -31.36
C ALA A 121 1.94 2.50 -30.51
N LEU A 122 3.18 2.54 -30.02
CA LEU A 122 3.74 3.69 -29.31
C LEU A 122 4.36 4.74 -30.26
N GLY A 123 4.60 4.37 -31.52
CA GLY A 123 5.16 5.26 -32.52
C GLY A 123 6.54 5.81 -32.10
N ALA A 124 6.63 7.13 -31.93
CA ALA A 124 7.89 7.81 -31.60
C ALA A 124 8.31 7.69 -30.12
N VAL A 125 7.49 7.10 -29.25
CA VAL A 125 7.81 6.96 -27.82
C VAL A 125 8.70 5.74 -27.62
N ASP A 126 9.96 5.98 -27.25
CA ASP A 126 10.88 4.90 -26.86
C ASP A 126 10.58 4.42 -25.43
N VAL A 127 10.07 3.19 -25.32
CA VAL A 127 9.74 2.53 -24.04
C VAL A 127 10.94 2.41 -23.11
N ASP A 128 12.13 2.20 -23.66
CA ASP A 128 13.32 1.90 -22.86
C ASP A 128 13.89 3.15 -22.19
N THR A 129 13.44 4.34 -22.62
CA THR A 129 13.75 5.62 -21.97
C THR A 129 12.81 5.96 -20.82
N LEU A 130 11.65 5.31 -20.76
CA LEU A 130 10.63 5.58 -19.73
C LEU A 130 11.00 4.94 -18.39
N PRO A 131 10.50 5.48 -17.26
CA PRO A 131 10.53 4.77 -15.99
C PRO A 131 9.86 3.40 -16.15
N PRO A 132 10.45 2.29 -15.66
CA PRO A 132 9.87 0.95 -15.79
C PRO A 132 8.43 0.84 -15.25
N ALA A 133 8.10 1.57 -14.18
CA ALA A 133 6.73 1.63 -13.67
C ALA A 133 5.73 2.25 -14.68
N VAL A 134 6.17 3.24 -15.46
CA VAL A 134 5.37 3.90 -16.50
C VAL A 134 5.27 3.00 -17.73
N ALA A 135 6.36 2.34 -18.12
CA ALA A 135 6.36 1.34 -19.20
C ALA A 135 5.40 0.18 -18.88
N ASP A 136 5.43 -0.36 -17.66
CA ASP A 136 4.51 -1.41 -17.21
C ASP A 136 3.04 -0.93 -17.19
N TRP A 137 2.80 0.32 -16.77
CA TRP A 137 1.48 0.94 -16.87
C TRP A 137 0.99 1.03 -18.32
N LEU A 138 1.85 1.40 -19.27
CA LEU A 138 1.53 1.43 -20.70
C LEU A 138 1.19 0.03 -21.21
N ARG A 139 1.95 -1.00 -20.86
CA ARG A 139 1.65 -2.40 -21.21
C ARG A 139 0.27 -2.82 -20.72
N TRP A 140 -0.07 -2.51 -19.46
CA TRP A 140 -1.40 -2.79 -18.90
C TRP A 140 -2.53 -1.98 -19.55
N ARG A 141 -2.24 -0.76 -20.03
CA ARG A 141 -3.20 0.03 -20.80
C ARG A 141 -3.42 -0.56 -22.18
N TYR A 142 -2.34 -0.89 -22.88
CA TYR A 142 -2.39 -1.53 -24.19
C TYR A 142 -3.17 -2.84 -24.15
N ARG A 143 -2.85 -3.73 -23.21
CA ARG A 143 -3.61 -4.98 -23.03
C ARG A 143 -5.11 -4.71 -22.87
N ARG A 144 -5.50 -3.79 -21.98
CA ARG A 144 -6.93 -3.52 -21.74
C ARG A 144 -7.65 -2.80 -22.88
N MET A 145 -6.94 -2.02 -23.69
CA MET A 145 -7.52 -1.10 -24.68
C MET A 145 -7.26 -1.47 -26.13
N GLN A 146 -6.43 -2.47 -26.39
CA GLN A 146 -6.13 -2.96 -27.74
C GLN A 146 -6.36 -4.48 -27.84
N ILE A 147 -6.03 -5.24 -26.79
CA ILE A 147 -6.21 -6.69 -26.76
C ILE A 147 -7.58 -7.08 -26.20
N ASP A 148 -7.85 -6.74 -24.93
CA ASP A 148 -9.06 -7.15 -24.23
C ASP A 148 -10.30 -6.42 -24.75
N ARG A 149 -10.14 -5.14 -25.15
CA ARG A 149 -11.21 -4.26 -25.63
C ARG A 149 -10.63 -3.35 -26.70
N GLN A 150 -11.12 -3.36 -27.94
CA GLN A 150 -10.60 -2.49 -29.00
C GLN A 150 -11.09 -1.04 -28.83
N ASN A 151 -10.39 -0.26 -28.00
CA ASN A 151 -10.73 1.13 -27.70
C ASN A 151 -9.55 2.07 -28.03
N GLY A 152 -9.45 2.42 -29.32
CA GLY A 152 -8.41 3.31 -29.85
C GLY A 152 -8.42 4.71 -29.25
N ALA A 153 -9.59 5.29 -29.00
CA ALA A 153 -9.71 6.64 -28.43
C ALA A 153 -9.11 6.72 -27.01
N ALA A 154 -9.41 5.72 -26.17
CA ALA A 154 -8.85 5.67 -24.82
C ALA A 154 -7.34 5.40 -24.82
N TRP A 155 -6.84 4.61 -25.78
CA TRP A 155 -5.41 4.41 -25.99
C TRP A 155 -4.72 5.71 -26.42
N HIS A 156 -5.28 6.43 -27.39
CA HIS A 156 -4.74 7.70 -27.87
C HIS A 156 -4.70 8.75 -26.76
N LYS A 157 -5.75 8.83 -25.93
CA LYS A 157 -5.76 9.69 -24.73
C LYS A 157 -4.65 9.31 -23.75
N ALA A 158 -4.40 8.01 -23.53
CA ALA A 158 -3.35 7.57 -22.63
C ALA A 158 -1.96 8.03 -23.07
N LEU A 159 -1.69 8.02 -24.38
CA LEU A 159 -0.41 8.47 -24.95
C LEU A 159 -0.26 9.99 -24.96
N THR A 160 -1.31 10.72 -25.32
CA THR A 160 -1.23 12.18 -25.50
C THR A 160 -1.38 12.97 -24.20
N GLN A 161 -2.21 12.50 -23.26
CA GLN A 161 -2.55 13.26 -22.05
C GLN A 161 -1.97 12.64 -20.78
N ASP A 162 -2.12 11.33 -20.58
CA ASP A 162 -1.74 10.69 -19.30
C ASP A 162 -0.25 10.40 -19.19
N LEU A 163 0.42 10.10 -20.32
CA LEU A 163 1.82 9.67 -20.35
C LEU A 163 2.76 10.76 -19.82
N SER A 164 2.66 11.98 -20.35
CA SER A 164 3.52 13.11 -19.97
C SER A 164 3.43 13.41 -18.48
N ARG A 165 2.21 13.45 -17.93
CA ARG A 165 1.97 13.61 -16.49
C ARG A 165 2.64 12.50 -15.66
N ARG A 166 2.54 11.24 -16.08
CA ARG A 166 3.14 10.11 -15.35
C ARG A 166 4.66 10.11 -15.41
N VAL A 167 5.24 10.53 -16.52
CA VAL A 167 6.70 10.72 -16.64
C VAL A 167 7.16 11.84 -15.72
N ALA A 168 6.42 12.96 -15.67
CA ALA A 168 6.70 14.05 -14.74
C ALA A 168 6.61 13.61 -13.27
N ASP A 169 5.54 12.89 -12.89
CA ASP A 169 5.34 12.36 -11.53
C ASP A 169 6.45 11.37 -11.12
N ALA A 170 7.04 10.64 -12.08
CA ALA A 170 8.11 9.69 -11.80
C ALA A 170 9.46 10.36 -11.47
N GLY A 171 9.62 11.64 -11.80
CA GLY A 171 10.84 12.40 -11.61
C GLY A 171 11.99 11.97 -12.53
N PRO A 172 13.12 12.70 -12.49
CA PRO A 172 14.27 12.42 -13.34
C PRO A 172 14.90 11.06 -13.04
N ARG A 173 15.53 10.47 -14.06
CA ARG A 173 16.29 9.22 -13.92
C ARG A 173 17.45 9.43 -12.92
N PRO A 174 17.57 8.60 -11.87
CA PRO A 174 18.72 8.66 -10.99
C PRO A 174 20.03 8.48 -11.77
N THR A 175 20.94 9.44 -11.63
CA THR A 175 22.26 9.43 -12.27
C THR A 175 23.26 8.51 -11.57
N ASP A 176 22.98 8.11 -10.33
CA ASP A 176 23.80 7.17 -9.55
C ASP A 176 23.59 5.74 -10.01
N VAL A 177 24.18 5.43 -11.18
CA VAL A 177 24.44 4.07 -11.65
C VAL A 177 25.94 3.81 -11.78
N SER A 178 26.78 4.53 -11.06
CA SER A 178 28.17 4.16 -10.78
C SER A 178 28.20 3.12 -9.64
N GLY A 179 27.71 1.91 -9.90
CA GLY A 179 27.69 0.88 -8.85
C GLY A 179 27.13 -0.50 -9.19
N ARG A 180 26.87 -0.81 -10.44
CA ARG A 180 26.91 -2.18 -10.99
C ARG A 180 26.72 -2.03 -12.49
N ALA A 181 27.81 -2.24 -13.22
CA ALA A 181 27.79 -2.34 -14.67
C ALA A 181 26.59 -3.19 -15.09
N SER A 182 25.64 -2.54 -15.76
CA SER A 182 24.67 -3.24 -16.57
C SER A 182 25.49 -3.89 -17.67
N LYS A 183 25.66 -5.20 -17.60
CA LYS A 183 26.06 -5.95 -18.80
C LYS A 183 24.98 -5.66 -19.85
N PRO A 184 25.32 -5.17 -21.04
CA PRO A 184 24.36 -5.14 -22.13
C PRO A 184 24.03 -6.62 -22.43
N ASP A 185 22.79 -6.88 -22.81
CA ASP A 185 22.29 -8.20 -23.20
C ASP A 185 21.83 -9.15 -22.07
N VAL A 186 21.08 -8.60 -21.11
CA VAL A 186 20.20 -9.43 -20.26
C VAL A 186 18.77 -9.12 -20.66
N ALA A 187 18.14 -10.03 -21.39
CA ALA A 187 16.70 -10.06 -21.60
C ALA A 187 15.98 -9.72 -20.28
N PRO A 188 14.85 -8.97 -20.31
CA PRO A 188 14.15 -8.59 -19.09
C PRO A 188 13.96 -9.84 -18.25
N ARG A 189 14.43 -9.84 -16.99
CA ARG A 189 14.24 -10.96 -16.06
C ARG A 189 12.75 -11.08 -15.77
N THR A 190 12.03 -11.75 -16.66
CA THR A 190 10.81 -12.46 -16.35
C THR A 190 11.18 -13.45 -15.26
N TRP A 191 10.49 -13.40 -14.12
CA TRP A 191 10.63 -14.41 -13.09
C TRP A 191 10.12 -15.75 -13.65
N ALA A 192 10.98 -16.48 -14.34
CA ALA A 192 10.77 -17.87 -14.69
C ALA A 192 11.29 -18.71 -13.51
N VAL A 193 10.42 -19.51 -12.90
CA VAL A 193 10.83 -20.55 -11.97
C VAL A 193 11.35 -21.71 -12.81
N GLY A 194 12.59 -21.59 -13.27
CA GLY A 194 13.34 -22.70 -13.86
C GLY A 194 13.72 -23.69 -12.76
N ALA A 195 13.24 -24.93 -12.89
CA ALA A 195 13.78 -26.05 -12.15
C ALA A 195 15.23 -26.27 -12.62
N GLY A 196 16.19 -26.09 -11.72
CA GLY A 196 17.61 -26.30 -11.99
C GLY A 196 18.42 -25.01 -11.95
N GLN A 197 18.79 -24.58 -10.74
CA GLN A 197 20.03 -23.84 -10.55
C GLN A 197 20.70 -24.36 -9.29
N GLU A 198 21.95 -24.77 -9.48
CA GLU A 198 22.84 -25.38 -8.50
C GLU A 198 22.91 -24.59 -7.20
N ALA A 199 23.12 -25.32 -6.12
CA ALA A 199 23.15 -24.84 -4.75
C ALA A 199 24.22 -23.75 -4.55
N GLY A 200 23.83 -22.50 -4.76
CA GLY A 200 24.56 -21.33 -4.28
C GLY A 200 24.67 -21.40 -2.76
N ALA A 201 25.90 -21.46 -2.27
CA ALA A 201 26.24 -21.67 -0.87
C ALA A 201 25.36 -20.84 0.09
N SER A 202 24.81 -21.54 1.07
CA SER A 202 23.98 -21.03 2.16
C SER A 202 24.58 -19.79 2.82
N ARG A 203 23.78 -18.73 2.96
CA ARG A 203 24.10 -17.52 3.76
C ARG A 203 24.35 -17.80 5.25
N ARG A 204 24.28 -19.05 5.70
CA ARG A 204 24.59 -19.48 7.08
C ARG A 204 26.09 -19.64 7.36
N VAL A 205 26.96 -19.40 6.38
CA VAL A 205 28.43 -19.52 6.54
C VAL A 205 29.12 -18.15 6.75
N LEU A 206 28.37 -17.05 6.72
CA LEU A 206 28.94 -15.72 6.97
C LEU A 206 29.02 -15.46 8.49
N PRO A 207 30.18 -15.05 9.03
CA PRO A 207 30.28 -14.63 10.43
C PRO A 207 29.36 -13.43 10.70
N ASP A 208 28.74 -13.43 11.88
CA ASP A 208 27.78 -12.41 12.29
C ASP A 208 28.41 -11.01 12.19
N ARG A 209 27.82 -10.17 11.33
CA ARG A 209 28.24 -8.76 11.25
C ARG A 209 27.79 -8.05 12.53
N PRO A 210 28.65 -7.20 13.13
CA PRO A 210 28.25 -6.42 14.29
C PRO A 210 27.01 -5.61 13.96
N LYS A 211 26.02 -5.71 14.86
CA LYS A 211 24.72 -5.07 14.72
C LYS A 211 24.93 -3.56 14.58
N ALA A 212 24.42 -2.98 13.51
CA ALA A 212 24.52 -1.54 13.30
C ALA A 212 24.01 -0.78 14.55
N PRO A 213 24.73 0.25 15.01
CA PRO A 213 24.32 1.02 16.19
C PRO A 213 22.91 1.56 15.98
N LYS A 214 22.08 1.48 17.03
CA LYS A 214 20.71 2.01 16.99
C LYS A 214 20.80 3.50 16.64
N VAL A 215 20.23 3.87 15.49
CA VAL A 215 20.01 5.27 15.15
C VAL A 215 19.14 5.88 16.26
N GLN A 216 19.75 6.68 17.13
CA GLN A 216 19.03 7.54 18.07
C GLN A 216 18.41 8.67 17.25
N ARG A 217 17.22 8.41 16.67
CA ARG A 217 16.39 9.50 16.15
C ARG A 217 15.92 10.29 17.36
N GLY A 218 16.35 11.54 17.46
CA GLY A 218 15.87 12.47 18.48
C GLY A 218 14.33 12.39 18.55
N LYS A 219 13.79 12.33 19.77
CA LYS A 219 12.36 12.39 20.05
C LYS A 219 11.84 13.76 19.61
N GLY A 220 11.60 13.95 18.32
CA GLY A 220 10.73 15.01 17.85
C GLY A 220 9.34 14.75 18.44
N TYR A 221 8.83 15.72 19.17
CA TYR A 221 7.49 15.68 19.76
C TYR A 221 6.45 15.35 18.68
N GLY A 222 5.71 14.26 18.91
CA GLY A 222 4.41 13.96 18.31
C GLY A 222 4.30 13.97 16.78
N ARG A 223 4.19 12.78 16.18
CA ARG A 223 3.44 12.67 14.91
C ARG A 223 1.99 13.14 15.13
N PRO A 224 1.35 13.78 14.12
CA PRO A 224 -0.08 14.08 14.16
C PRO A 224 -0.89 12.80 14.43
N GLY A 225 -1.70 12.79 15.49
CA GLY A 225 -2.66 11.70 15.78
C GLY A 225 -2.43 10.86 17.05
N ARG A 226 -1.49 11.22 17.94
CA ARG A 226 -1.35 10.55 19.26
C ARG A 226 -2.44 11.02 20.24
N PRO A 227 -2.90 10.18 21.21
CA PRO A 227 -3.93 10.58 22.17
C PRO A 227 -3.58 11.88 22.91
N ARG A 228 -4.42 12.91 22.71
CA ARG A 228 -4.19 14.31 23.12
C ARG A 228 -4.31 14.59 24.61
N MET A 229 -4.59 13.56 25.42
CA MET A 229 -4.82 13.68 26.86
C MET A 229 -3.63 13.23 27.72
N GLN A 230 -2.45 12.99 27.12
CA GLN A 230 -1.25 12.73 27.90
C GLN A 230 -0.68 14.03 28.48
N PRO A 231 -0.11 13.99 29.70
CA PRO A 231 0.57 15.15 30.28
C PRO A 231 1.69 15.61 29.35
N ALA A 232 1.91 16.93 29.31
CA ALA A 232 2.99 17.50 28.52
C ALA A 232 4.35 17.14 29.14
N GLY A 233 5.35 16.86 28.31
CA GLY A 233 6.75 16.81 28.77
C GLY A 233 7.27 18.22 29.09
N GLU A 234 8.39 18.33 29.80
CA GLU A 234 8.95 19.62 30.23
C GLU A 234 9.20 20.60 29.06
N ASP A 235 9.81 20.16 27.96
CA ASP A 235 10.04 21.05 26.80
C ASP A 235 8.74 21.42 26.07
N GLU A 236 7.76 20.51 26.07
CA GLU A 236 6.44 20.77 25.48
C GLU A 236 5.69 21.82 26.31
N PHE A 237 5.81 21.77 27.63
CA PHE A 237 5.17 22.73 28.52
C PHE A 237 5.74 24.14 28.34
N ALA A 238 7.06 24.27 28.17
CA ALA A 238 7.70 25.56 27.89
C ALA A 238 7.20 26.18 26.56
N ASP A 239 7.08 25.36 25.51
CA ASP A 239 6.55 25.77 24.21
C ASP A 239 5.07 26.17 24.29
N LEU A 240 4.23 25.37 24.94
CA LEU A 240 2.80 25.68 25.12
C LEU A 240 2.59 26.93 25.99
N SER A 241 3.43 27.15 27.00
CA SER A 241 3.40 28.36 27.84
C SER A 241 3.80 29.62 27.07
N ARG A 242 4.71 29.50 26.11
CA ARG A 242 5.02 30.58 25.17
C ARG A 242 3.82 30.89 24.26
N VAL A 243 3.23 29.86 23.63
CA VAL A 243 2.04 30.00 22.78
C VAL A 243 0.88 30.66 23.54
N TYR A 244 0.68 30.29 24.81
CA TYR A 244 -0.33 30.92 25.66
C TYR A 244 -0.09 32.42 25.84
N ARG A 245 1.11 32.82 26.24
CA ARG A 245 1.45 34.24 26.46
C ARG A 245 1.34 35.08 25.20
N GLU A 246 1.79 34.56 24.07
CA GLU A 246 1.75 35.26 22.77
C GLU A 246 0.32 35.43 22.23
N ASN A 247 -0.63 34.61 22.68
CA ASN A 247 -2.01 34.59 22.19
C ASN A 247 -3.04 34.76 23.31
N ALA A 248 -2.64 35.38 24.43
CA ALA A 248 -3.44 35.46 25.66
C ALA A 248 -4.83 36.07 25.41
N ALA A 249 -4.91 37.16 24.65
CA ALA A 249 -6.17 37.83 24.33
C ALA A 249 -7.21 36.92 23.64
N VAL A 250 -6.76 35.92 22.88
CA VAL A 250 -7.64 34.96 22.19
C VAL A 250 -7.93 33.74 23.07
N LEU A 251 -6.93 33.31 23.86
CA LEU A 251 -7.01 32.09 24.65
C LEU A 251 -7.69 32.26 26.01
N GLU A 252 -7.58 33.41 26.66
CA GLU A 252 -8.20 33.66 27.97
C GLU A 252 -9.70 33.31 28.03
N PRO A 253 -10.57 33.81 27.14
CA PRO A 253 -11.99 33.45 27.17
C PRO A 253 -12.22 31.96 26.88
N ILE A 254 -11.36 31.34 26.06
CA ILE A 254 -11.44 29.91 25.71
C ILE A 254 -11.02 29.03 26.89
N MET A 255 -9.97 29.42 27.62
CA MET A 255 -9.50 28.69 28.80
C MET A 255 -10.47 28.82 29.96
N ALA A 256 -11.09 29.99 30.15
CA ALA A 256 -12.11 30.21 31.18
C ALA A 256 -13.36 29.34 30.96
N ALA A 257 -13.76 29.12 29.70
CA ALA A 257 -14.87 28.24 29.34
C ALA A 257 -14.48 26.75 29.29
N THR A 258 -13.19 26.41 29.31
CA THR A 258 -12.72 25.03 29.17
C THR A 258 -12.36 24.44 30.54
N GLU A 259 -13.25 23.61 31.08
CA GLU A 259 -13.00 22.90 32.33
C GLU A 259 -12.03 21.73 32.15
N GLY A 260 -10.95 21.72 32.95
CA GLY A 260 -10.01 20.62 33.08
C GLY A 260 -8.69 20.82 32.33
N GLU A 261 -7.59 20.60 33.04
CA GLU A 261 -6.20 20.80 32.57
C GLU A 261 -5.90 20.03 31.27
N ALA A 262 -6.38 18.79 31.15
CA ALA A 262 -6.20 17.97 29.96
C ALA A 262 -6.87 18.58 28.71
N ARG A 263 -8.01 19.29 28.88
CA ARG A 263 -8.71 19.98 27.79
C ARG A 263 -8.00 21.28 27.45
N GLN A 264 -7.57 22.05 28.45
CA GLN A 264 -6.78 23.28 28.25
C GLN A 264 -5.47 22.99 27.50
N LEU A 265 -4.77 21.89 27.83
CA LEU A 265 -3.59 21.44 27.08
C LEU A 265 -3.92 21.05 25.63
N ALA A 266 -5.10 20.47 25.38
CA ALA A 266 -5.54 20.15 24.02
C ALA A 266 -5.85 21.40 23.19
N VAL A 267 -6.38 22.47 23.82
CA VAL A 267 -6.57 23.79 23.20
C VAL A 267 -5.22 24.36 22.76
N LEU A 268 -4.23 24.42 23.67
CA LEU A 268 -2.90 24.95 23.38
C LEU A 268 -2.19 24.17 22.26
N ARG A 269 -2.26 22.83 22.29
CA ARG A 269 -1.71 21.97 21.23
C ARG A 269 -2.37 22.23 19.87
N THR A 270 -3.69 22.44 19.85
CA THR A 270 -4.43 22.69 18.61
C THR A 270 -4.09 24.05 18.01
N LEU A 271 -3.94 25.08 18.84
CA LEU A 271 -3.49 26.40 18.38
C LEU A 271 -2.04 26.35 17.87
N ARG A 272 -1.12 25.71 18.60
CA ARG A 272 0.27 25.56 18.16
C ARG A 272 0.34 24.86 16.80
N ASP A 273 -0.41 23.77 16.62
CA ASP A 273 -0.43 23.02 15.36
C ASP A 273 -0.96 23.89 14.20
N TYR A 274 -1.97 24.74 14.45
CA TYR A 274 -2.47 25.72 13.48
C TYR A 274 -1.41 26.78 13.13
N LEU A 275 -0.77 27.39 14.13
CA LEU A 275 0.26 28.42 13.92
C LEU A 275 1.49 27.87 13.18
N THR A 276 1.86 26.61 13.45
CA THR A 276 3.00 25.96 12.78
C THR A 276 2.68 25.61 11.32
N ARG A 277 1.41 25.35 10.99
CA ARG A 277 0.97 24.91 9.65
C ARG A 277 -0.38 25.52 9.26
N PRO A 278 -0.42 26.83 8.95
CA PRO A 278 -1.68 27.51 8.63
C PRO A 278 -2.33 27.04 7.31
N ALA A 279 -1.57 26.38 6.42
CA ALA A 279 -2.08 25.80 5.18
C ALA A 279 -2.67 24.37 5.35
N ASP A 280 -2.57 23.77 6.53
CA ASP A 280 -3.15 22.44 6.80
C ASP A 280 -4.65 22.57 7.08
N ALA A 281 -5.46 22.23 6.08
CA ALA A 281 -6.93 22.30 6.15
C ALA A 281 -7.52 21.54 7.35
N GLU A 282 -6.87 20.44 7.78
CA GLU A 282 -7.31 19.67 8.94
C GLU A 282 -6.93 20.33 10.26
N ALA A 283 -5.81 21.07 10.32
CA ALA A 283 -5.46 21.88 11.49
C ALA A 283 -6.42 23.06 11.64
N CYS A 284 -6.71 23.77 10.55
CA CYS A 284 -7.67 24.88 10.50
C CYS A 284 -9.06 24.44 10.94
N LYS A 285 -9.58 23.33 10.37
CA LYS A 285 -10.90 22.79 10.73
C LYS A 285 -11.02 22.44 12.21
N ARG A 286 -9.97 21.85 12.80
CA ARG A 286 -9.94 21.51 14.23
C ARG A 286 -9.90 22.74 15.13
N TRP A 287 -9.15 23.77 14.75
CA TRP A 287 -9.12 25.03 15.49
C TRP A 287 -10.49 25.73 15.46
N LEU A 288 -11.10 25.84 14.27
CA LEU A 288 -12.42 26.46 14.10
C LEU A 288 -13.52 25.72 14.86
N ALA A 289 -13.51 24.38 14.87
CA ALA A 289 -14.46 23.58 15.63
C ALA A 289 -14.37 23.83 17.15
N LEU A 290 -13.16 24.05 17.65
CA LEU A 290 -12.91 24.32 19.07
C LEU A 290 -13.35 25.74 19.46
N VAL A 291 -13.06 26.74 18.63
CA VAL A 291 -13.52 28.12 18.85
C VAL A 291 -15.04 28.23 18.75
N ALA A 292 -15.67 27.49 17.84
CA ALA A 292 -17.13 27.48 17.69
C ALA A 292 -17.85 26.89 18.92
N GLY A 293 -17.28 25.86 19.56
CA GLY A 293 -17.87 25.20 20.73
C GLY A 293 -17.78 26.00 22.04
N VAL A 294 -17.04 27.12 22.06
CA VAL A 294 -16.90 28.02 23.23
C VAL A 294 -17.84 29.23 23.15
N ARG A 295 -18.36 29.55 21.95
CA ARG A 295 -19.26 30.70 21.72
C ARG A 295 -20.74 30.39 21.99
N THR A 296 -21.05 29.17 22.41
CA THR A 296 -22.39 28.69 22.81
C THR A 296 -22.42 28.45 24.31
#